data_AF-A0A173UG68-F1
#
_entry.id   AF-A0A173UG68-F1
#
_cell.length_a   1.000
_cell.length_b   1.000
_cell.length_c   1.000
_cell.angle_alpha   90.00
_cell.angle_beta   90.00
_cell.angle_gamma   90.00
#
_symmetry.space_group_name_H-M   'P 1'
#
loop_
_entity.id
_entity.type
_entity.pdbx_description
1 polymer ?
#
loop_
_entity_poly.entity_id
_entity_poly.type
_entity_poly.pdbx_seq_one_letter_code
_entity_poly.pdbx_strand_id
1 'polypeptide(L)'
;MAYQKIYSREYWENLPSEKTAINRNRLNNIEGGIDAIDDRVCALDTTKVDLTKANELVKEILWDESNGTLTVVKMNGSKAVIDTKLEKLAVNFKYNPESQQLVITLDDGTTQNVDLSALITQYEFTDSDTIAFAIGSDGKVSAIVKEGSIQEKHLRPDYLADIKVESAKAVASAKSAGESETNAAKSATDAKDSADRVQEIENEINKKLTMTEFDVNEDGELIYTDNSAYNFVVDNDGNLNWEVA
;
A
#
# COMPACT_ATOMS: atom_id res chain seq x y z
N MET A 1 32.63 -38.09 66.72
CA MET A 1 32.96 -37.56 68.06
C MET A 1 34.34 -36.95 67.95
N ALA A 2 34.54 -35.79 68.56
CA ALA A 2 35.85 -35.13 68.52
C ALA A 2 36.91 -36.01 69.18
N TYR A 3 38.13 -36.05 68.63
CA TYR A 3 39.25 -36.68 69.31
C TYR A 3 39.45 -36.05 70.70
N GLN A 4 39.71 -36.91 71.67
CA GLN A 4 40.05 -36.50 73.02
C GLN A 4 41.54 -36.62 73.21
N LYS A 5 42.10 -35.77 74.08
CA LYS A 5 43.51 -35.85 74.46
C LYS A 5 43.77 -37.22 75.08
N ILE A 6 44.75 -37.93 74.54
CA ILE A 6 45.15 -39.26 75.02
C ILE A 6 46.51 -39.17 75.71
N TYR A 7 47.35 -38.23 75.29
CA TYR A 7 48.67 -38.04 75.87
C TYR A 7 48.57 -37.38 77.24
N SER A 8 49.08 -38.08 78.25
CA SER A 8 49.32 -37.53 79.58
C SER A 8 50.81 -37.32 79.74
N ARG A 9 51.23 -36.06 79.81
CA ARG A 9 52.63 -35.70 79.93
C ARG A 9 53.25 -36.22 81.23
N GLU A 10 54.41 -36.85 81.12
CA GLU A 10 55.25 -37.17 82.27
C GLU A 10 56.34 -36.11 82.45
N TYR A 11 56.61 -35.73 83.68
CA TYR A 11 57.66 -34.76 84.01
C TYR A 11 58.90 -35.50 84.48
N TRP A 12 59.92 -35.51 83.62
CA TRP A 12 61.19 -36.14 83.93
C TRP A 12 61.99 -35.30 84.91
N GLU A 13 62.74 -35.98 85.77
CA GLU A 13 63.69 -35.40 86.72
C GLU A 13 65.09 -36.00 86.53
N ASN A 14 66.13 -35.23 86.84
CA ASN A 14 67.52 -35.70 86.95
C ASN A 14 67.79 -36.02 88.42
N LEU A 15 68.18 -37.25 88.79
CA LEU A 15 68.75 -37.58 90.10
C LEU A 15 69.68 -38.81 90.01
N PRO A 16 70.62 -38.97 90.97
CA PRO A 16 72.10 -38.89 90.84
C PRO A 16 72.79 -39.77 89.77
N SER A 17 72.11 -40.17 88.70
CA SER A 17 72.60 -41.13 87.72
C SER A 17 72.88 -40.51 86.35
N GLU A 18 74.09 -40.75 85.84
CA GLU A 18 74.56 -40.38 84.48
C GLU A 18 74.26 -41.46 83.43
N LYS A 19 73.26 -42.32 83.66
CA LYS A 19 73.00 -43.52 82.84
C LYS A 19 72.16 -43.27 81.57
N THR A 20 71.65 -42.06 81.34
CA THR A 20 71.03 -41.68 80.05
C THR A 20 71.75 -40.48 79.44
N ALA A 21 72.07 -40.55 78.15
CA ALA A 21 72.89 -39.57 77.44
C ALA A 21 72.22 -38.18 77.24
N ILE A 22 70.97 -38.01 77.68
CA ILE A 22 70.13 -36.83 77.45
C ILE A 22 69.61 -36.31 78.79
N ASN A 23 69.88 -35.03 79.10
CA ASN A 23 69.49 -34.37 80.35
C ASN A 23 67.97 -34.09 80.43
N ARG A 24 67.43 -33.99 81.66
CA ARG A 24 66.04 -33.60 82.01
C ARG A 24 65.40 -32.63 81.03
N ASN A 25 66.09 -31.53 80.72
CA ASN A 25 65.58 -30.45 79.89
C ASN A 25 65.25 -30.92 78.47
N ARG A 26 66.10 -31.75 77.86
CA ARG A 26 65.86 -32.26 76.50
C ARG A 26 64.69 -33.25 76.46
N LEU A 27 64.57 -34.12 77.47
CA LEU A 27 63.43 -35.05 77.59
C LEU A 27 62.11 -34.29 77.83
N ASN A 28 62.09 -33.36 78.77
CA ASN A 28 60.90 -32.55 79.05
C ASN A 28 60.50 -31.65 77.88
N ASN A 29 61.46 -31.23 77.04
CA ASN A 29 61.15 -30.51 75.79
C ASN A 29 60.47 -31.41 74.76
N ILE A 30 60.91 -32.67 74.63
CA ILE A 30 60.26 -33.66 73.75
C ILE A 30 58.85 -33.97 74.26
N GLU A 31 58.70 -34.25 75.57
CA GLU A 31 57.41 -34.44 76.25
C GLU A 31 56.44 -33.28 75.99
N GLY A 32 56.92 -32.04 76.14
CA GLY A 32 56.09 -30.85 75.87
C GLY A 32 55.73 -30.70 74.39
N GLY A 33 56.62 -31.13 73.48
CA GLY A 33 56.34 -31.17 72.05
C GLY A 33 55.24 -32.17 71.71
N ILE A 34 55.29 -33.38 72.29
CA ILE A 34 54.27 -34.42 72.07
C ILE A 34 52.92 -33.98 72.64
N ASP A 35 52.91 -33.42 73.85
CA ASP A 35 51.72 -32.86 74.50
C ASP A 35 51.05 -31.78 73.65
N ALA A 36 51.84 -30.84 73.13
CA ALA A 36 51.34 -29.79 72.24
C ALA A 36 50.87 -30.31 70.87
N ILE A 37 51.47 -31.39 70.36
CA ILE A 37 51.00 -32.04 69.12
C ILE A 37 49.64 -32.68 69.35
N ASP A 38 49.44 -33.40 70.45
CA ASP A 38 48.15 -34.03 70.76
C ASP A 38 47.04 -32.97 70.92
N ASP A 39 47.33 -31.87 71.63
CA ASP A 39 46.40 -30.73 71.74
C ASP A 39 46.04 -30.14 70.37
N ARG A 40 47.01 -29.97 69.48
CA ARG A 40 46.79 -29.46 68.11
C ARG A 40 46.00 -30.42 67.25
N VAL A 41 46.19 -31.73 67.40
CA VAL A 41 45.43 -32.76 66.67
C VAL A 41 43.97 -32.75 67.12
N CYS A 42 43.71 -32.68 68.43
CA CYS A 42 42.35 -32.53 68.95
C CYS A 42 41.70 -31.24 68.43
N ALA A 43 42.42 -30.12 68.45
CA ALA A 43 41.93 -28.85 67.90
C ALA A 43 41.64 -28.92 66.38
N LEU A 44 42.51 -29.55 65.59
CA LEU A 44 42.29 -29.76 64.15
C LEU A 44 41.07 -30.63 63.88
N ASP A 45 40.82 -31.65 64.70
CA ASP A 45 39.65 -32.52 64.56
C ASP A 45 38.34 -31.77 64.84
N THR A 46 38.34 -30.81 65.77
CA THR A 46 37.17 -29.96 66.05
C THR A 46 36.95 -28.85 65.02
N THR A 47 37.98 -28.44 64.29
CA THR A 47 37.92 -27.29 63.36
C THR A 47 37.82 -27.69 61.89
N LYS A 48 38.23 -28.91 61.53
CA LYS A 48 38.11 -29.42 60.16
C LYS A 48 36.64 -29.53 59.73
N VAL A 49 36.40 -29.30 58.45
CA VAL A 49 35.09 -29.51 57.85
C VAL A 49 34.76 -31.01 57.84
N ASP A 50 33.53 -31.36 58.21
CA ASP A 50 33.03 -32.73 58.11
C ASP A 50 33.01 -33.17 56.64
N LEU A 51 33.43 -34.41 56.35
CA LEU A 51 33.52 -34.92 54.97
C LEU A 51 32.16 -34.90 54.25
N THR A 52 31.07 -35.16 54.97
CA THR A 52 29.70 -35.12 54.41
C THR A 52 29.34 -33.71 53.99
N LYS A 53 29.63 -32.72 54.84
CA LYS A 53 29.42 -31.30 54.53
C LYS A 53 30.33 -30.82 53.41
N ALA A 54 31.60 -31.22 53.43
CA ALA A 54 32.57 -30.87 52.39
C ALA A 54 32.13 -31.38 51.02
N ASN A 55 31.58 -32.60 50.96
CA ASN A 55 31.05 -33.20 49.74
C ASN A 55 29.86 -32.45 49.14
N GLU A 56 29.11 -31.68 49.95
CA GLU A 56 28.00 -30.86 49.49
C GLU A 56 28.41 -29.50 48.93
N LEU A 57 29.65 -29.05 49.22
CA LEU A 57 30.16 -27.77 48.76
C LEU A 57 30.32 -27.75 47.23
N VAL A 58 30.24 -26.55 46.67
CA VAL A 58 30.41 -26.30 45.24
C VAL A 58 31.90 -26.22 44.91
N LYS A 59 32.32 -27.02 43.94
CA LYS A 59 33.67 -26.99 43.38
C LYS A 59 33.77 -25.93 42.28
N GLU A 60 32.81 -25.92 41.36
CA GLU A 60 32.79 -25.03 40.20
C GLU A 60 31.36 -24.88 39.65
N ILE A 61 31.12 -23.79 38.94
CA ILE A 61 29.88 -23.53 38.21
C ILE A 61 30.25 -23.30 36.75
N LEU A 62 29.62 -24.07 35.86
CA LEU A 62 29.82 -23.98 34.41
C LEU A 62 28.60 -23.34 33.78
N TRP A 63 28.82 -22.43 32.84
CA TRP A 63 27.76 -21.79 32.05
C TRP A 63 27.87 -22.24 30.59
N ASP A 64 26.78 -22.80 30.07
CA ASP A 64 26.60 -23.07 28.64
C ASP A 64 25.63 -22.02 28.07
N GLU A 65 26.18 -21.04 27.35
CA GLU A 65 25.43 -19.95 26.75
C GLU A 65 24.48 -20.41 25.64
N SER A 66 24.85 -21.46 24.90
CA SER A 66 24.04 -21.94 23.77
C SER A 66 22.78 -22.65 24.24
N ASN A 67 22.88 -23.37 25.36
CA ASN A 67 21.77 -24.10 25.97
C ASN A 67 21.18 -23.40 27.19
N GLY A 68 21.62 -22.17 27.49
CA GLY A 68 21.21 -21.40 28.68
C GLY A 68 21.27 -22.17 30.00
N THR A 69 22.27 -23.04 30.16
CA THR A 69 22.31 -24.02 31.26
C THR A 69 23.45 -23.72 32.24
N LEU A 70 23.12 -23.65 33.53
CA LEU A 70 24.07 -23.58 34.64
C LEU A 70 24.30 -24.96 35.24
N THR A 71 25.53 -25.47 35.20
CA THR A 71 25.89 -26.74 35.84
C THR A 71 26.73 -26.49 37.09
N VAL A 72 26.18 -26.82 38.25
CA VAL A 72 26.88 -26.79 39.54
C VAL A 72 27.53 -28.14 39.78
N VAL A 73 28.87 -28.16 39.87
CA VAL A 73 29.63 -29.38 40.20
C VAL A 73 30.00 -29.33 41.68
N LYS A 74 29.59 -30.34 42.44
CA LYS A 74 29.93 -30.47 43.87
C LYS A 74 31.32 -31.11 44.05
N MET A 75 31.90 -30.94 45.24
CA MET A 75 33.21 -31.51 45.59
C MET A 75 33.24 -33.04 45.50
N ASN A 76 32.10 -33.71 45.70
CA ASN A 76 31.96 -35.16 45.52
C ASN A 76 31.82 -35.60 44.05
N GLY A 77 31.83 -34.67 43.09
CA GLY A 77 31.67 -34.93 41.66
C GLY A 77 30.22 -35.02 41.16
N SER A 78 29.23 -34.98 42.05
CA SER A 78 27.82 -34.89 41.63
C SER A 78 27.52 -33.55 40.96
N LYS A 79 26.58 -33.55 40.03
CA LYS A 79 26.23 -32.37 39.22
C LYS A 79 24.75 -32.03 39.39
N ALA A 80 24.46 -30.75 39.58
CA ALA A 80 23.11 -30.21 39.49
C ALA A 80 23.05 -29.29 38.27
N VAL A 81 22.14 -29.60 37.36
CA VAL A 81 21.96 -28.85 36.10
C VAL A 81 20.70 -28.00 36.23
N ILE A 82 20.85 -26.71 36.02
CA ILE A 82 19.78 -25.71 36.09
C ILE A 82 19.63 -25.12 34.69
N ASP A 83 18.55 -25.47 34.01
CA ASP A 83 18.14 -24.84 32.76
C ASP A 83 17.50 -23.47 33.08
N THR A 84 18.12 -22.39 32.62
CA THR A 84 17.64 -21.02 32.86
C THR A 84 16.58 -20.58 31.85
N LYS A 85 16.43 -21.28 30.72
CA LYS A 85 15.50 -20.99 29.63
C LYS A 85 15.65 -19.59 29.02
N LEU A 86 16.75 -18.90 29.32
CA LEU A 86 17.04 -17.54 28.84
C LEU A 86 17.27 -17.53 27.32
N GLU A 87 17.80 -18.61 26.76
CA GLU A 87 18.01 -18.84 25.34
C GLU A 87 16.69 -18.93 24.54
N LYS A 88 15.57 -19.29 25.21
CA LYS A 88 14.23 -19.38 24.58
C LYS A 88 13.44 -18.08 24.69
N LEU A 89 13.73 -17.23 25.66
CA LEU A 89 13.05 -15.95 25.86
C LEU A 89 13.41 -14.90 24.80
N ALA A 90 14.53 -15.05 24.09
CA ALA A 90 15.04 -14.02 23.21
C ALA A 90 14.33 -13.89 21.83
N VAL A 91 13.52 -14.87 21.37
CA VAL A 91 12.99 -14.83 19.98
C VAL A 91 11.60 -15.42 19.71
N ASN A 92 10.81 -15.82 20.70
CA ASN A 92 9.48 -16.43 20.45
C ASN A 92 8.32 -15.42 20.31
N PHE A 93 8.58 -14.24 19.77
CA PHE A 93 7.53 -13.26 19.48
C PHE A 93 7.02 -13.44 18.05
N LYS A 94 5.81 -13.98 17.90
CA LYS A 94 5.11 -14.02 16.61
C LYS A 94 3.94 -13.05 16.65
N TYR A 95 3.76 -12.28 15.59
CA TYR A 95 2.54 -11.49 15.42
C TYR A 95 1.51 -12.31 14.65
N ASN A 96 0.31 -12.47 15.21
CA ASN A 96 -0.85 -13.00 14.50
C ASN A 96 -1.66 -11.83 13.92
N PRO A 97 -1.63 -11.63 12.59
CA PRO A 97 -2.35 -10.53 11.95
C PRO A 97 -3.87 -10.69 11.96
N GLU A 98 -4.40 -11.92 12.03
CA GLU A 98 -5.85 -12.16 12.01
C GLU A 98 -6.50 -11.80 13.35
N SER A 99 -5.86 -12.17 14.45
CA SER A 99 -6.34 -11.86 15.81
C SER A 99 -5.71 -10.62 16.42
N GLN A 100 -4.83 -9.93 15.68
CA GLN A 100 -4.07 -8.76 16.14
C GLN A 100 -3.37 -8.99 17.50
N GLN A 101 -2.81 -10.19 17.68
CA GLN A 101 -2.20 -10.60 18.93
C GLN A 101 -0.71 -10.81 18.76
N LEU A 102 0.06 -10.39 19.77
CA LEU A 102 1.42 -10.85 19.95
C LEU A 102 1.37 -12.21 20.66
N VAL A 103 1.77 -13.26 19.95
CA VAL A 103 1.84 -14.63 20.43
C VAL A 103 3.25 -14.87 20.96
N ILE A 104 3.34 -15.13 22.27
CA ILE A 104 4.57 -15.47 22.98
C ILE A 104 4.51 -16.97 23.28
N THR A 105 5.40 -17.75 22.67
CA THR A 105 5.51 -19.19 22.97
C THR A 105 6.45 -19.40 24.14
N LEU A 106 5.90 -19.93 25.24
CA LEU A 106 6.65 -20.35 26.42
C LEU A 106 7.32 -21.70 26.18
N ASP A 107 8.29 -22.01 27.03
CA ASP A 107 9.11 -23.22 26.92
C ASP A 107 8.35 -24.52 27.25
N ASP A 108 7.24 -24.41 28.00
CA ASP A 108 6.32 -25.51 28.29
C ASP A 108 5.36 -25.80 27.12
N GLY A 109 5.52 -25.09 25.99
CA GLY A 109 4.69 -25.20 24.80
C GLY A 109 3.37 -24.44 24.90
N THR A 110 3.07 -23.79 26.03
CA THR A 110 1.92 -22.91 26.15
C THR A 110 2.18 -21.58 25.47
N THR A 111 1.10 -20.90 25.08
CA THR A 111 1.18 -19.58 24.44
C THR A 111 0.54 -18.54 25.35
N GLN A 112 1.25 -17.42 25.55
CA GLN A 112 0.65 -16.20 26.06
C GLN A 112 0.32 -15.29 24.89
N ASN A 113 -0.94 -14.90 24.79
CA ASN A 113 -1.40 -13.97 23.77
C ASN A 113 -1.60 -12.61 24.42
N VAL A 114 -0.87 -11.61 23.94
CA VAL A 114 -1.11 -10.21 24.32
C VAL A 114 -2.00 -9.62 23.23
N ASP A 115 -3.20 -9.23 23.63
CA ASP A 115 -4.14 -8.57 22.75
C ASP A 115 -3.66 -7.15 22.44
N LEU A 116 -3.31 -6.91 21.18
CA LEU A 116 -2.92 -5.59 20.71
C LEU A 116 -4.08 -4.84 20.07
N SER A 117 -5.30 -5.41 19.99
CA SER A 117 -6.45 -4.75 19.37
C SER A 117 -6.76 -3.37 19.98
N ALA A 118 -6.52 -3.20 21.29
CA ALA A 118 -6.67 -1.92 21.98
C ALA A 118 -5.50 -0.93 21.75
N LEU A 119 -4.31 -1.42 21.36
CA LEU A 119 -3.12 -0.61 21.08
C LEU A 119 -3.01 -0.27 19.58
N ILE A 120 -3.49 -1.15 18.70
CA ILE A 120 -3.64 -0.96 17.26
C ILE A 120 -5.07 -0.43 17.00
N THR A 121 -5.49 0.61 17.71
CA THR A 121 -6.74 1.34 17.39
C THR A 121 -6.59 2.24 16.15
N GLN A 122 -5.56 2.07 15.32
CA GLN A 122 -5.08 3.25 14.61
C GLN A 122 -5.83 3.56 13.32
N TYR A 123 -6.46 2.59 12.63
CA TYR A 123 -7.11 2.87 11.35
C TYR A 123 -8.21 1.87 10.95
N GLU A 124 -9.21 1.62 11.79
CA GLU A 124 -10.49 1.10 11.27
C GLU A 124 -11.19 2.22 10.51
N PHE A 125 -10.75 2.46 9.28
CA PHE A 125 -11.54 3.24 8.34
C PHE A 125 -12.79 2.40 8.03
N THR A 126 -13.93 2.88 8.50
CA THR A 126 -15.21 2.28 8.16
C THR A 126 -15.39 2.44 6.66
N ASP A 127 -15.45 1.33 5.93
CA ASP A 127 -15.75 1.39 4.50
C ASP A 127 -17.10 2.09 4.32
N SER A 128 -17.13 3.10 3.47
CA SER A 128 -18.31 3.94 3.26
C SER A 128 -18.83 3.76 1.84
N ASP A 129 -20.08 4.13 1.59
CA ASP A 129 -20.65 4.04 0.24
C ASP A 129 -19.96 4.97 -0.77
N THR A 130 -19.21 5.98 -0.32
CA THR A 130 -18.57 7.00 -1.16
C THR A 130 -17.06 6.83 -1.28
N ILE A 131 -16.38 6.52 -0.18
CA ILE A 131 -14.92 6.45 -0.09
C ILE A 131 -14.51 5.03 0.26
N ALA A 132 -13.58 4.47 -0.52
CA ALA A 132 -12.88 3.23 -0.21
C ALA A 132 -11.46 3.55 0.29
N PHE A 133 -10.99 2.79 1.28
CA PHE A 133 -9.64 2.87 1.79
C PHE A 133 -8.84 1.63 1.39
N ALA A 134 -7.59 1.81 1.00
CA ALA A 134 -6.67 0.73 0.68
C ALA A 134 -5.34 0.92 1.41
N ILE A 135 -4.73 -0.19 1.84
CA ILE A 135 -3.43 -0.19 2.50
C ILE A 135 -2.39 -0.75 1.52
N GLY A 136 -1.39 0.06 1.21
CA GLY A 136 -0.24 -0.33 0.40
C GLY A 136 0.68 -1.30 1.12
N SER A 137 1.51 -2.02 0.36
CA SER A 137 2.49 -2.97 0.91
C SER A 137 3.57 -2.31 1.78
N ASP A 138 3.73 -0.98 1.71
CA ASP A 138 4.60 -0.17 2.56
C ASP A 138 3.89 0.37 3.82
N GLY A 139 2.64 -0.07 4.07
CA GLY A 139 1.83 0.34 5.21
C GLY A 139 1.17 1.71 5.06
N LYS A 140 1.29 2.38 3.90
CA LYS A 140 0.60 3.65 3.65
C LYS A 140 -0.87 3.45 3.30
N VAL A 141 -1.71 4.35 3.76
CA VAL A 141 -3.14 4.36 3.46
C VAL A 141 -3.40 5.27 2.27
N SER A 142 -4.16 4.78 1.30
CA SER A 142 -4.76 5.59 0.24
C SER A 142 -6.29 5.59 0.36
N ALA A 143 -6.91 6.70 -0.04
CA ALA A 143 -8.35 6.83 -0.10
C ALA A 143 -8.76 7.17 -1.54
N ILE A 144 -9.79 6.49 -2.04
CA ILE A 144 -10.32 6.71 -3.39
C ILE A 144 -11.83 6.92 -3.32
N VAL A 145 -12.35 7.78 -4.21
CA VAL A 145 -13.79 7.90 -4.44
C VAL A 145 -14.25 6.69 -5.24
N LYS A 146 -15.27 5.99 -4.76
CA LYS A 146 -15.86 4.85 -5.47
C LYS A 146 -16.54 5.36 -6.75
N GLU A 147 -16.26 4.71 -7.88
CA GLU A 147 -16.87 5.07 -9.16
C GLU A 147 -18.41 5.02 -9.06
N GLY A 148 -19.09 6.05 -9.58
CA GLY A 148 -20.55 6.17 -9.49
C GLY A 148 -21.13 6.50 -8.11
N SER A 149 -20.31 6.68 -7.06
CA SER A 149 -20.82 6.98 -5.71
C SER A 149 -21.28 8.44 -5.51
N ILE A 150 -20.84 9.35 -6.39
CA ILE A 150 -21.22 10.76 -6.37
C ILE A 150 -22.59 10.95 -7.03
N GLN A 151 -23.62 11.02 -6.19
CA GLN A 151 -25.00 11.35 -6.54
C GLN A 151 -25.28 12.86 -6.49
N GLU A 152 -26.45 13.28 -7.02
CA GLU A 152 -26.93 14.68 -7.05
C GLU A 152 -26.83 15.42 -5.72
N LYS A 153 -27.11 14.74 -4.60
CA LYS A 153 -27.01 15.30 -3.24
C LYS A 153 -25.60 15.77 -2.86
N HIS A 154 -24.56 15.30 -3.54
CA HIS A 154 -23.16 15.69 -3.29
C HIS A 154 -22.73 16.86 -4.18
N LEU A 155 -23.54 17.25 -5.16
CA LEU A 155 -23.26 18.39 -6.02
C LEU A 155 -23.73 19.70 -5.35
N ARG A 156 -23.13 20.82 -5.77
CA ARG A 156 -23.50 22.16 -5.29
C ARG A 156 -24.99 22.40 -5.51
N PRO A 157 -25.79 22.92 -4.56
CA PRO A 157 -27.25 23.00 -4.67
C PRO A 157 -27.82 23.67 -5.92
N ASP A 158 -27.08 24.58 -6.57
CA ASP A 158 -27.49 25.30 -7.77
C ASP A 158 -26.96 24.70 -9.09
N TYR A 159 -26.26 23.57 -9.07
CA TYR A 159 -25.77 22.90 -10.29
C TYR A 159 -26.89 22.63 -11.30
N LEU A 160 -28.09 22.30 -10.80
CA LEU A 160 -29.26 22.00 -11.62
C LEU A 160 -29.81 23.25 -12.31
N ALA A 161 -29.63 24.44 -11.72
CA ALA A 161 -30.01 25.70 -12.34
C ALA A 161 -29.11 26.00 -13.55
N ASP A 162 -27.79 25.84 -13.39
CA ASP A 162 -26.83 26.03 -14.47
C ASP A 162 -27.06 25.05 -15.62
N ILE A 163 -27.28 23.76 -15.32
CA ILE A 163 -27.59 22.74 -16.33
C ILE A 163 -28.88 23.07 -17.08
N LYS A 164 -29.94 23.52 -16.38
CA LYS A 164 -31.20 23.89 -17.03
C LYS A 164 -31.05 25.11 -17.94
N VAL A 165 -30.26 26.10 -17.52
CA VAL A 165 -29.96 27.28 -18.34
C VAL A 165 -29.19 26.88 -19.60
N GLU A 166 -28.15 26.06 -19.48
CA GLU A 166 -27.36 25.61 -20.63
C GLU A 166 -28.17 24.67 -21.55
N SER A 167 -29.00 23.79 -21.00
CA SER A 167 -29.92 22.95 -21.77
C SER A 167 -30.92 23.80 -22.56
N ALA A 168 -31.50 24.85 -21.94
CA ALA A 168 -32.41 25.76 -22.62
C ALA A 168 -31.70 26.54 -23.74
N LYS A 169 -30.45 26.99 -23.52
CA LYS A 169 -29.63 27.61 -24.58
C LYS A 169 -29.37 26.66 -25.74
N ALA A 170 -29.07 25.39 -25.47
CA ALA A 170 -28.86 24.37 -26.50
C ALA A 170 -30.13 24.13 -27.34
N VAL A 171 -31.30 24.04 -26.70
CA VAL A 171 -32.60 23.91 -27.40
C VAL A 171 -32.91 25.14 -28.25
N ALA A 172 -32.68 26.34 -27.71
CA ALA A 172 -32.87 27.59 -28.46
C ALA A 172 -31.93 27.69 -29.67
N SER A 173 -30.66 27.30 -29.49
CA SER A 173 -29.67 27.25 -30.57
C SER A 173 -30.08 26.27 -31.67
N ALA A 174 -30.53 25.06 -31.30
CA ALA A 174 -31.04 24.06 -32.25
C ALA A 174 -32.25 24.58 -33.04
N LYS A 175 -33.19 25.28 -32.38
CA LYS A 175 -34.33 25.91 -33.06
C LYS A 175 -33.88 26.99 -34.05
N SER A 176 -32.98 27.88 -33.62
CA SER A 176 -32.45 28.95 -34.47
C SER A 176 -31.72 28.38 -35.70
N ALA A 177 -31.00 27.26 -35.55
CA ALA A 177 -30.34 26.59 -36.65
C ALA A 177 -31.37 26.05 -37.68
N GLY A 178 -32.46 25.42 -37.22
CA GLY A 178 -33.52 24.94 -38.12
C GLY A 178 -34.28 26.06 -38.85
N GLU A 179 -34.52 27.19 -38.18
CA GLU A 179 -35.08 28.39 -38.83
C GLU A 179 -34.12 28.95 -39.89
N SER A 180 -32.82 29.00 -39.57
CA SER A 180 -31.79 29.44 -40.52
C SER A 180 -31.68 28.51 -41.73
N GLU A 181 -31.78 27.20 -41.54
CA GLU A 181 -31.81 26.20 -42.62
C GLU A 181 -33.02 26.44 -43.54
N THR A 182 -34.21 26.62 -42.97
CA THR A 182 -35.43 26.90 -43.74
C THR A 182 -35.31 28.18 -44.55
N ASN A 183 -34.78 29.25 -43.95
CA ASN A 183 -34.57 30.53 -44.63
C ASN A 183 -33.52 30.43 -45.74
N ALA A 184 -32.44 29.67 -45.53
CA ALA A 184 -31.43 29.41 -46.55
C ALA A 184 -32.01 28.62 -47.73
N ALA A 185 -32.82 27.59 -47.46
CA ALA A 185 -33.50 26.81 -48.49
C ALA A 185 -34.45 27.69 -49.32
N LYS A 186 -35.26 28.53 -48.66
CA LYS A 186 -36.14 29.49 -49.35
C LYS A 186 -35.35 30.47 -50.20
N SER A 187 -34.27 31.04 -49.66
CA SER A 187 -33.42 31.99 -50.40
C SER A 187 -32.78 31.34 -51.64
N ALA A 188 -32.41 30.05 -51.55
CA ALA A 188 -31.90 29.30 -52.68
C ALA A 188 -32.97 29.09 -53.76
N THR A 189 -34.22 28.80 -53.38
CA THR A 189 -35.35 28.71 -54.31
C THR A 189 -35.62 30.05 -54.98
N ASP A 190 -35.74 31.14 -54.21
CA ASP A 190 -36.01 32.49 -54.73
C ASP A 190 -34.91 32.94 -55.71
N ALA A 191 -33.65 32.59 -55.44
CA ALA A 191 -32.52 32.86 -56.33
C ALA A 191 -32.59 32.05 -57.63
N LYS A 192 -33.00 30.77 -57.55
CA LYS A 192 -33.21 29.93 -58.74
C LYS A 192 -34.34 30.47 -59.61
N ASP A 193 -35.49 30.77 -59.01
CA ASP A 193 -36.64 31.33 -59.73
C ASP A 193 -36.28 32.65 -60.43
N SER A 194 -35.46 33.48 -59.77
CA SER A 194 -34.94 34.71 -60.37
C SER A 194 -34.01 34.44 -61.56
N ALA A 195 -33.13 33.43 -61.46
CA ALA A 195 -32.26 33.02 -62.56
C ALA A 195 -33.04 32.47 -63.77
N ASP A 196 -34.04 31.62 -63.51
CA ASP A 196 -34.89 31.03 -64.55
C ASP A 196 -35.67 32.14 -65.30
N ARG A 197 -36.20 33.14 -64.57
CA ARG A 197 -36.86 34.31 -65.19
C ARG A 197 -35.92 35.13 -66.07
N VAL A 198 -34.66 35.30 -65.66
CA VAL A 198 -33.67 36.03 -66.48
C VAL A 198 -33.39 35.26 -67.77
N GLN A 199 -33.26 33.93 -67.72
CA GLN A 199 -33.08 33.11 -68.91
C GLN A 199 -34.28 33.19 -69.86
N GLU A 200 -35.51 33.16 -69.33
CA GLU A 200 -36.72 33.32 -70.15
C GLU A 200 -36.74 34.68 -70.87
N ILE A 201 -36.43 35.76 -70.15
CA ILE A 201 -36.33 37.10 -70.72
C ILE A 201 -35.22 37.17 -71.78
N GLU A 202 -34.06 36.58 -71.52
CA GLU A 202 -32.95 36.52 -72.48
C GLU A 202 -33.37 35.79 -73.77
N ASN A 203 -34.07 34.65 -73.63
CA ASN A 203 -34.61 33.91 -74.77
C ASN A 203 -35.62 34.74 -75.57
N GLU A 204 -36.54 35.46 -74.90
CA GLU A 204 -37.49 36.35 -75.58
C GLU A 204 -36.80 37.50 -76.32
N ILE A 205 -35.78 38.11 -75.71
CA ILE A 205 -34.98 39.17 -76.33
C ILE A 205 -34.27 38.64 -77.56
N ASN A 206 -33.61 37.49 -77.46
CA ASN A 206 -32.91 36.86 -78.58
C ASN A 206 -33.86 36.54 -79.74
N LYS A 207 -35.08 36.07 -79.45
CA LYS A 207 -36.12 35.85 -80.47
C LYS A 207 -36.53 37.13 -81.20
N LYS A 208 -36.55 38.28 -80.51
CA LYS A 208 -36.88 39.59 -81.11
C LYS A 208 -35.71 40.25 -81.85
N LEU A 209 -34.47 39.90 -81.50
CA LEU A 209 -33.25 40.46 -82.10
C LEU A 209 -32.84 39.78 -83.42
N THR A 210 -33.26 38.54 -83.67
CA THR A 210 -33.19 37.97 -85.03
C THR A 210 -34.06 38.81 -85.95
N MET A 211 -33.40 39.66 -86.74
CA MET A 211 -34.04 40.77 -87.46
C MET A 211 -35.06 40.29 -88.48
N THR A 212 -36.19 40.99 -88.51
CA THR A 212 -37.12 41.01 -89.63
C THR A 212 -36.35 41.47 -90.88
N GLU A 213 -36.22 40.61 -91.87
CA GLU A 213 -35.58 40.97 -93.14
C GLU A 213 -36.66 41.37 -94.15
N PHE A 214 -36.46 42.57 -94.71
CA PHE A 214 -37.18 43.03 -95.90
C PHE A 214 -36.26 42.81 -97.09
N ASP A 215 -36.66 41.91 -97.98
CA ASP A 215 -35.95 41.66 -99.23
C ASP A 215 -36.89 41.91 -100.42
N VAL A 216 -36.35 41.92 -101.63
CA VAL A 216 -37.12 42.05 -102.88
C VAL A 216 -36.81 40.83 -103.74
N ASN A 217 -37.83 40.08 -104.16
CA ASN A 217 -37.62 38.92 -105.02
C ASN A 217 -37.17 39.33 -106.44
N GLU A 218 -36.82 38.34 -107.27
CA GLU A 218 -36.37 38.55 -108.65
C GLU A 218 -37.43 39.24 -109.53
N ASP A 219 -38.70 39.24 -109.11
CA ASP A 219 -39.84 39.84 -109.80
C ASP A 219 -40.17 41.28 -109.29
N GLY A 220 -39.44 41.78 -108.28
CA GLY A 220 -39.61 43.13 -107.74
C GLY A 220 -40.66 43.27 -106.62
N GLU A 221 -41.18 42.16 -106.10
CA GLU A 221 -42.13 42.13 -104.99
C GLU A 221 -41.41 42.16 -103.64
N LEU A 222 -41.96 42.88 -102.67
CA LEU A 222 -41.42 42.94 -101.31
C LEU A 222 -41.69 41.64 -100.56
N ILE A 223 -40.62 40.96 -100.11
CA ILE A 223 -40.69 39.82 -99.20
C ILE A 223 -40.48 40.33 -97.77
N TYR A 224 -41.42 40.00 -96.91
CA TYR A 224 -41.31 40.16 -95.46
C TYR A 224 -41.13 38.79 -94.81
N THR A 225 -39.97 38.57 -94.21
CA THR A 225 -39.72 37.36 -93.40
C THR A 225 -39.62 37.75 -91.92
N ASP A 226 -40.63 37.36 -91.15
CA ASP A 226 -40.64 37.45 -89.69
C ASP A 226 -40.69 36.03 -89.14
N ASN A 227 -40.08 35.81 -87.97
CA ASN A 227 -40.05 34.52 -87.29
C ASN A 227 -41.40 34.21 -86.59
N SER A 228 -42.49 34.57 -87.26
CA SER A 228 -43.85 34.10 -87.01
C SER A 228 -44.12 32.88 -87.88
N ALA A 229 -45.08 32.02 -87.53
CA ALA A 229 -45.43 30.85 -88.35
C ALA A 229 -46.13 31.22 -89.69
N TYR A 230 -46.02 32.48 -90.12
CA TYR A 230 -46.73 33.06 -91.24
C TYR A 230 -45.77 33.86 -92.11
N ASN A 231 -45.64 33.48 -93.38
CA ASN A 231 -44.99 34.29 -94.39
C ASN A 231 -46.03 35.22 -95.02
N PHE A 232 -45.75 36.51 -95.10
CA PHE A 232 -46.62 37.51 -95.71
C PHE A 232 -46.05 37.96 -97.06
N VAL A 233 -46.86 37.93 -98.11
CA VAL A 233 -46.51 38.37 -99.47
C VAL A 233 -47.58 39.35 -99.96
N VAL A 234 -47.17 40.43 -100.63
CA VAL A 234 -48.10 41.36 -101.29
C VAL A 234 -48.09 41.09 -102.78
N ASP A 235 -49.26 40.81 -103.36
CA ASP A 235 -49.36 40.61 -104.80
C ASP A 235 -49.32 41.92 -105.59
N ASN A 236 -49.19 41.82 -106.91
CA ASN A 236 -49.13 42.96 -107.83
C ASN A 236 -50.42 43.82 -107.85
N ASP A 237 -51.51 43.35 -107.26
CA ASP A 237 -52.77 44.09 -107.11
C ASP A 237 -52.87 44.79 -105.73
N GLY A 238 -51.84 44.65 -104.88
CA GLY A 238 -51.75 45.28 -103.57
C GLY A 238 -52.46 44.52 -102.45
N ASN A 239 -52.85 43.26 -102.65
CA ASN A 239 -53.47 42.45 -101.61
C ASN A 239 -52.42 41.74 -100.75
N LEU A 240 -52.67 41.70 -99.44
CA LEU A 240 -51.82 40.99 -98.48
C LEU A 240 -52.24 39.51 -98.41
N ASN A 241 -51.38 38.62 -98.86
CA ASN A 241 -51.53 37.17 -98.80
C ASN A 241 -50.63 36.61 -97.69
N TRP A 242 -51.09 35.57 -96.99
CA TRP A 242 -50.25 34.88 -96.00
C TRP A 242 -50.35 33.36 -96.13
N GLU A 243 -49.22 32.68 -96.02
CA GLU A 243 -49.13 31.22 -95.96
C GLU A 243 -48.60 30.78 -94.60
N VAL A 244 -49.17 29.68 -94.08
CA VAL A 244 -48.73 29.09 -92.81
C VAL A 244 -47.54 28.18 -93.11
N ALA A 245 -46.38 28.48 -92.50
CA ALA A 245 -45.17 27.66 -92.61
C ALA A 245 -45.20 26.48 -91.63
#